data_AF-A0A6B3IAA0-F1
#
_entry.id   AF-A0A6B3IAA0-F1
#
_cell.length_a   1.000
_cell.length_b   1.000
_cell.length_c   1.000
_cell.angle_alpha   90.00
_cell.angle_beta   90.00
_cell.angle_gamma   90.00
#
_symmetry.space_group_name_H-M   'P 1'
#
loop_
_entity.id
_entity.type
_entity.pdbx_description
1 polymer ?
#
loop_
_entity_poly.entity_id
_entity_poly.type
_entity_poly.pdbx_seq_one_letter_code
_entity_poly.pdbx_strand_id
1 'polypeptide(L)'
;DAMDWWQKKNPDLLLRDSSGEPVNDEAWGEALLDTSTAAKRTRLANIVGGWIDGCAKSGFQAVEPDNLDSYERSGGRLTKAHNAAFAKLLATRAHAAGLAIGQKNTTDLLGQRKSIGFDFAVAEECGRYD
;
A
#
# COMPACT_ATOMS: atom_id res chain seq x y z
N ASP A 1 -2.55 8.83 -18.01
CA ASP A 1 -2.70 7.56 -17.26
C ASP A 1 -2.35 7.80 -15.78
N ALA A 2 -2.33 6.75 -14.95
CA ALA A 2 -2.02 6.85 -13.52
C ALA A 2 -0.57 7.31 -13.27
N MET A 3 0.40 6.81 -14.03
CA MET A 3 1.82 7.17 -13.91
C MET A 3 2.04 8.66 -14.18
N ASP A 4 1.42 9.17 -15.24
CA ASP A 4 1.44 10.58 -15.62
C ASP A 4 0.96 11.50 -14.49
N TRP A 5 -0.09 11.09 -13.77
CA TRP A 5 -0.61 11.85 -12.63
C TRP A 5 0.39 11.87 -11.47
N TRP A 6 0.98 10.71 -11.14
CA TRP A 6 2.00 10.62 -10.08
C TRP A 6 3.23 11.47 -10.41
N GLN A 7 3.76 11.36 -11.63
CA GLN A 7 4.92 12.15 -12.04
C GLN A 7 4.65 13.66 -12.05
N LYS A 8 3.46 14.09 -12.46
CA LYS A 8 3.12 15.52 -12.52
C LYS A 8 2.76 16.13 -11.16
N LYS A 9 2.12 15.36 -10.27
CA LYS A 9 1.55 15.88 -9.02
C LYS A 9 2.31 15.49 -7.77
N ASN A 10 2.93 14.31 -7.77
CA ASN A 10 3.57 13.71 -6.60
C ASN A 10 4.85 12.92 -7.00
N PRO A 11 5.78 13.49 -7.79
CA PRO A 11 6.92 12.74 -8.32
C PRO A 11 7.86 12.20 -7.26
N ASP A 12 7.81 12.78 -6.06
CA ASP A 12 8.62 12.41 -4.90
C ASP A 12 8.02 11.27 -4.06
N LEU A 13 6.76 10.92 -4.32
CA LEU A 13 6.06 9.79 -3.70
C LEU A 13 6.21 8.50 -4.53
N LEU A 14 6.87 8.55 -5.68
CA LEU A 14 7.35 7.37 -6.39
C LEU A 14 8.71 6.97 -5.84
N LEU A 15 8.91 5.67 -5.61
CA LEU A 15 10.20 5.12 -5.21
C LEU A 15 11.17 5.26 -6.38
N ARG A 16 12.37 5.76 -6.09
CA ARG A 16 13.41 5.98 -7.11
C ARG A 16 14.70 5.26 -6.76
N ASP A 17 15.42 4.85 -7.78
CA ASP A 17 16.75 4.28 -7.65
C ASP A 17 17.84 5.37 -7.50
N SER A 18 19.10 4.96 -7.48
CA SER A 18 20.24 5.87 -7.35
C SER A 18 20.47 6.74 -8.59
N SER A 19 19.96 6.35 -9.76
CA SER A 19 19.93 7.17 -10.98
C SER A 19 18.76 8.17 -10.99
N GLY A 20 17.81 8.04 -10.06
CA GLY A 20 16.62 8.86 -10.00
C GLY A 20 15.46 8.31 -10.84
N GLU A 21 15.59 7.11 -11.41
CA GLU A 21 14.53 6.47 -12.19
C GLU A 21 13.51 5.78 -11.27
N PRO A 22 12.21 5.72 -11.63
CA PRO A 22 11.23 4.98 -10.87
C PRO A 22 11.60 3.50 -10.74
N VAL A 23 11.52 2.98 -9.52
CA VAL A 23 11.62 1.54 -9.28
C VAL A 23 10.28 0.92 -9.67
N ASN A 24 10.28 0.11 -10.72
CA ASN A 24 9.09 -0.56 -11.20
C ASN A 24 9.04 -2.01 -10.72
N ASP A 25 7.83 -2.50 -10.50
CA ASP A 25 7.53 -3.92 -10.45
C ASP A 25 7.75 -4.53 -11.84
N GLU A 26 8.68 -5.49 -11.97
CA GLU A 26 9.03 -6.10 -13.25
C GLU A 26 7.88 -6.91 -13.87
N ALA A 27 6.99 -7.48 -13.05
CA ALA A 27 5.89 -8.30 -13.53
C ALA A 27 4.75 -7.46 -14.11
N TRP A 28 4.55 -6.25 -13.58
CA TRP A 28 3.40 -5.40 -13.91
C TRP A 28 3.76 -4.10 -14.64
N GLY A 29 5.05 -3.71 -14.65
CA GLY A 29 5.50 -2.45 -15.24
C GLY A 29 5.03 -1.22 -14.48
N GLU A 30 4.65 -1.35 -13.21
CA GLU A 30 4.09 -0.29 -12.38
C GLU A 30 5.12 0.24 -11.38
N ALA A 31 5.20 1.56 -11.22
CA ALA A 31 6.11 2.18 -10.26
C ALA A 31 5.66 1.95 -8.81
N LEU A 32 6.61 1.61 -7.96
CA LEU A 32 6.38 1.46 -6.53
C LEU A 32 6.21 2.82 -5.84
N LEU A 33 5.33 2.87 -4.84
CA LEU A 33 5.18 4.04 -3.97
C LEU A 33 6.28 4.09 -2.91
N ASP A 34 6.78 5.28 -2.60
CA ASP A 34 7.82 5.46 -1.61
C ASP A 34 7.26 5.60 -0.19
N THR A 35 7.26 4.49 0.54
CA THR A 35 6.84 4.43 1.95
C THR A 35 7.98 4.67 2.95
N SER A 36 9.19 5.02 2.48
CA SER A 36 10.43 5.03 3.30
C SER A 36 10.40 6.01 4.47
N THR A 37 9.69 7.13 4.35
CA THR A 37 9.63 8.15 5.41
C THR A 37 8.21 8.35 5.92
N ALA A 38 8.10 8.76 7.19
CA ALA A 38 6.80 9.06 7.79
C ALA A 38 6.06 10.17 7.01
N ALA A 39 6.76 11.21 6.57
CA ALA A 39 6.17 12.30 5.79
C ALA A 39 5.56 11.81 4.46
N LYS A 40 6.27 10.94 3.73
CA LYS A 40 5.75 10.35 2.49
C LYS A 40 4.56 9.44 2.76
N ARG A 41 4.62 8.59 3.79
CA ARG A 41 3.48 7.75 4.20
C ARG A 41 2.24 8.55 4.55
N THR A 42 2.37 9.66 5.28
CA THR A 42 1.23 10.54 5.58
C THR A 42 0.63 11.14 4.30
N ARG A 43 1.46 11.60 3.36
CA ARG A 43 0.96 12.15 2.09
C ARG A 43 0.29 11.09 1.22
N LEU A 44 0.89 9.90 1.12
CA LEU A 44 0.29 8.75 0.45
C LEU A 44 -1.05 8.37 1.09
N ALA A 45 -1.11 8.30 2.42
CA ALA A 45 -2.33 7.95 3.15
C ALA A 45 -3.43 9.00 2.98
N ASN A 46 -3.10 10.28 2.80
CA ASN A 46 -4.09 11.30 2.46
C ASN A 46 -4.67 11.10 1.05
N ILE A 47 -3.83 10.75 0.07
CA ILE A 47 -4.28 10.49 -1.31
C ILE A 47 -5.15 9.22 -1.36
N VAL A 48 -4.61 8.10 -0.87
CA VAL A 48 -5.31 6.80 -0.84
C VAL A 48 -6.54 6.87 0.08
N GLY A 49 -6.46 7.63 1.17
CA GLY A 49 -7.58 7.87 2.08
C GLY A 49 -8.77 8.54 1.40
N GLY A 50 -8.53 9.44 0.45
CA GLY A 50 -9.61 10.02 -0.37
C GLY A 50 -10.32 8.96 -1.24
N TRP A 51 -9.59 7.94 -1.70
CA TRP A 51 -10.18 6.82 -2.44
C TRP A 51 -10.99 5.89 -1.52
N ILE A 52 -10.48 5.61 -0.32
CA ILE A 52 -11.19 4.86 0.73
C ILE A 52 -12.51 5.56 1.10
N ASP A 53 -12.50 6.88 1.27
CA ASP A 53 -13.72 7.65 1.51
C ASP A 53 -14.72 7.55 0.37
N GLY A 54 -14.22 7.53 -0.86
CA GLY A 54 -15.03 7.29 -2.05
C GLY A 54 -15.71 5.93 -2.02
N CYS A 55 -15.00 4.89 -1.55
CA CYS A 55 -15.57 3.55 -1.37
C CYS A 55 -16.69 3.56 -0.31
N ALA A 56 -16.47 4.21 0.84
CA ALA A 56 -17.50 4.35 1.87
C ALA A 56 -18.75 5.07 1.34
N LYS A 57 -18.56 6.21 0.65
CA LYS A 57 -19.66 6.95 0.01
C LYS A 57 -20.42 6.14 -1.03
N SER A 58 -19.75 5.20 -1.68
CA SER A 58 -20.34 4.32 -2.69
C SER A 58 -21.04 3.09 -2.07
N GLY A 59 -21.05 2.95 -0.75
CA GLY A 59 -21.75 1.88 -0.05
C GLY A 59 -20.97 0.56 0.06
N PHE A 60 -19.67 0.56 -0.22
CA PHE A 60 -18.83 -0.60 0.06
C PHE A 60 -18.74 -0.85 1.58
N GLN A 61 -18.49 -2.11 1.95
CA GLN A 61 -18.36 -2.54 3.35
C GLN A 61 -16.90 -2.71 3.78
N ALA A 62 -16.00 -2.86 2.81
CA ALA A 62 -14.60 -3.14 3.05
C ALA A 62 -13.73 -2.64 1.89
N VAL A 63 -12.44 -2.47 2.17
CA VAL A 63 -11.40 -2.20 1.17
C VAL A 63 -10.23 -3.16 1.35
N GLU A 64 -9.52 -3.43 0.26
CA GLU A 64 -8.30 -4.24 0.26
C GLU A 64 -7.22 -3.45 -0.50
N PRO A 65 -6.27 -2.83 0.22
CA PRO A 65 -5.14 -2.15 -0.43
C PRO A 65 -4.08 -3.17 -0.86
N ASP A 66 -3.87 -3.26 -2.17
CA ASP A 66 -2.83 -4.09 -2.76
C ASP A 66 -1.40 -3.50 -2.58
N ASN A 67 -0.38 -4.31 -2.87
CA ASN A 67 1.04 -3.93 -2.94
C ASN A 67 1.67 -3.46 -1.61
N LEU A 68 1.09 -3.86 -0.47
CA LEU A 68 1.69 -3.66 0.86
C LEU A 68 2.94 -4.53 1.10
N ASP A 69 3.25 -5.45 0.20
CA ASP A 69 4.49 -6.25 0.15
C ASP A 69 5.57 -5.66 -0.77
N SER A 70 5.38 -4.45 -1.31
CA SER A 70 6.35 -3.81 -2.24
C SER A 70 7.79 -3.70 -1.73
N TYR A 71 8.06 -3.90 -0.42
CA TYR A 71 9.43 -4.04 0.09
C TYR A 71 10.19 -5.21 -0.54
N GLU A 72 9.51 -6.29 -0.93
CA GLU A 72 10.09 -7.47 -1.57
C GLU A 72 10.64 -7.16 -2.96
N ARG A 73 10.06 -6.16 -3.64
CA ARG A 73 10.38 -5.75 -5.01
C ARG A 73 11.13 -4.41 -5.08
N SER A 74 11.47 -3.83 -3.93
CA SER A 74 12.10 -2.50 -3.84
C SER A 74 13.62 -2.48 -4.09
N GLY A 75 14.25 -3.64 -4.25
CA GLY A 75 15.71 -3.78 -4.27
C GLY A 75 16.37 -3.31 -2.97
N GLY A 76 15.73 -3.55 -1.83
CA GLY A 76 16.23 -3.19 -0.49
C GLY A 76 15.97 -1.75 -0.04
N ARG A 77 15.25 -0.95 -0.82
CA ARG A 77 14.98 0.47 -0.51
C ARG A 77 13.80 0.66 0.45
N LEU A 78 12.87 -0.28 0.48
CA LEU A 78 11.77 -0.33 1.44
C LEU A 78 11.96 -1.51 2.40
N THR A 79 11.43 -1.37 3.60
CA THR A 79 11.48 -2.40 4.63
C THR A 79 10.06 -2.84 4.99
N LYS A 80 9.93 -4.03 5.59
CA LYS A 80 8.67 -4.51 6.18
C LYS A 80 8.06 -3.45 7.12
N ALA A 81 8.89 -2.78 7.92
CA ALA A 81 8.44 -1.75 8.85
C ALA A 81 7.90 -0.49 8.16
N HIS A 82 8.47 -0.09 7.02
CA HIS A 82 7.95 1.02 6.22
C HIS A 82 6.52 0.73 5.74
N ASN A 83 6.31 -0.45 5.18
CA ASN A 83 5.01 -0.83 4.64
C ASN A 83 3.99 -1.14 5.75
N ALA A 84 4.38 -1.77 6.85
CA ALA A 84 3.50 -1.97 8.00
C ALA A 84 3.03 -0.63 8.60
N ALA A 85 3.92 0.36 8.69
CA ALA A 85 3.55 1.70 9.15
C ALA A 85 2.59 2.40 8.17
N PHE A 86 2.72 2.17 6.87
CA PHE A 86 1.78 2.69 5.88
C PHE A 86 0.42 1.99 5.97
N ALA A 87 0.42 0.66 6.04
CA ALA A 87 -0.78 -0.16 6.21
C ALA A 87 -1.60 0.28 7.44
N LYS A 88 -0.93 0.60 8.55
CA LYS A 88 -1.60 1.10 9.76
C LYS A 88 -2.33 2.43 9.54
N LEU A 89 -1.78 3.33 8.73
CA LEU A 89 -2.46 4.58 8.38
C LEU A 89 -3.71 4.31 7.53
N LEU A 90 -3.62 3.38 6.58
CA LEU A 90 -4.76 2.98 5.75
C LEU A 90 -5.86 2.31 6.58
N ALA A 91 -5.50 1.41 7.49
CA ALA A 91 -6.45 0.75 8.39
C ALA A 91 -7.15 1.77 9.29
N THR A 92 -6.39 2.70 9.87
CA THR A 92 -6.96 3.81 10.66
C THR A 92 -7.98 4.61 9.84
N ARG A 93 -7.69 4.89 8.56
CA ARG A 93 -8.63 5.61 7.69
C ARG A 93 -9.86 4.79 7.34
N ALA A 94 -9.70 3.52 6.97
CA ALA A 94 -10.80 2.62 6.64
C ALA A 94 -11.77 2.50 7.82
N HIS A 95 -11.26 2.23 9.02
CA HIS A 95 -12.07 2.15 10.23
C HIS A 95 -12.78 3.47 10.55
N ALA A 96 -12.10 4.62 10.39
CA ALA A 96 -12.72 5.93 10.55
C ALA A 96 -13.85 6.20 9.53
N ALA A 97 -13.81 5.56 8.36
CA ALA A 97 -14.85 5.62 7.35
C ALA A 97 -15.94 4.53 7.51
N GLY A 98 -15.86 3.69 8.55
CA GLY A 98 -16.80 2.59 8.79
C GLY A 98 -16.58 1.37 7.90
N LEU A 99 -15.41 1.24 7.29
CA LEU A 99 -15.03 0.13 6.41
C LEU A 99 -14.13 -0.86 7.13
N ALA A 100 -14.31 -2.15 6.87
CA ALA A 100 -13.30 -3.16 7.19
C ALA A 100 -12.11 -3.06 6.21
N ILE A 101 -10.93 -3.55 6.62
CA ILE A 101 -9.74 -3.55 5.77
C ILE A 101 -9.04 -4.92 5.71
N GLY A 102 -8.74 -5.34 4.48
CA GLY A 102 -8.11 -6.62 4.19
C GLY A 102 -6.58 -6.53 4.11
N GLN A 103 -5.89 -7.54 4.62
CA GLN A 103 -4.50 -7.83 4.28
C GLN A 103 -4.46 -8.57 2.93
N LYS A 104 -3.91 -7.93 1.89
CA LYS A 104 -3.62 -8.58 0.61
C LYS A 104 -2.26 -9.25 0.65
N ASN A 105 -2.19 -10.56 0.41
CA ASN A 105 -0.95 -11.35 0.44
C ASN A 105 -0.10 -10.97 1.67
N THR A 106 1.20 -10.65 1.54
CA THR A 106 1.98 -10.06 2.64
C THR A 106 1.98 -10.90 3.94
N THR A 107 2.13 -12.23 3.82
CA THR A 107 2.09 -13.15 4.97
C THR A 107 3.17 -12.84 6.01
N ASP A 108 4.27 -12.22 5.59
CA ASP A 108 5.34 -11.68 6.42
C ASP A 108 4.89 -10.64 7.46
N LEU A 109 3.72 -10.01 7.26
CA LEU A 109 3.10 -9.08 8.22
C LEU A 109 2.02 -9.73 9.10
N LEU A 110 1.77 -11.04 8.99
CA LEU A 110 0.74 -11.73 9.78
C LEU A 110 0.90 -11.54 11.29
N GLY A 111 2.14 -11.55 11.79
CA GLY A 111 2.42 -11.31 13.21
C GLY A 111 2.02 -9.91 13.68
N GLN A 112 1.94 -8.95 12.75
CA GLN A 112 1.58 -7.56 13.01
C GLN A 112 0.11 -7.25 12.69
N ARG A 113 -0.67 -8.19 12.14
CA ARG A 113 -2.03 -7.95 11.62
C ARG A 113 -2.95 -7.20 12.59
N LYS A 114 -2.95 -7.58 13.87
CA LYS A 114 -3.76 -6.94 14.91
C LYS A 114 -3.29 -5.52 15.21
N SER A 115 -1.98 -5.29 15.17
CA SER A 115 -1.38 -3.98 15.46
C SER A 115 -1.53 -2.99 14.30
N ILE A 116 -1.62 -3.51 13.07
CA ILE A 116 -1.94 -2.77 11.85
C ILE A 116 -3.44 -2.47 11.81
N GLY A 117 -4.28 -3.43 12.19
CA GLY A 117 -5.74 -3.30 12.20
C GLY A 117 -6.42 -4.00 11.02
N PHE A 118 -5.84 -5.08 10.48
CA PHE A 118 -6.53 -5.86 9.44
C PHE A 118 -7.65 -6.70 10.03
N ASP A 119 -8.79 -6.71 9.34
CA ASP A 119 -10.02 -7.41 9.74
C ASP A 119 -10.19 -8.76 9.02
N PHE A 120 -9.67 -8.87 7.79
CA PHE A 120 -9.70 -10.07 6.98
C PHE A 120 -8.43 -10.18 6.13
N ALA A 121 -8.29 -11.27 5.38
CA ALA A 121 -7.20 -11.48 4.44
C ALA A 121 -7.73 -11.86 3.07
N VAL A 122 -7.06 -11.37 2.03
CA VAL A 122 -7.22 -11.81 0.64
C VAL A 122 -5.87 -12.38 0.22
N ALA A 123 -5.85 -13.65 -0.16
CA ALA A 123 -4.63 -14.35 -0.57
C ALA A 123 -4.80 -14.89 -1.99
N GLU A 124 -3.81 -14.64 -2.84
CA GLU A 124 -3.76 -15.18 -4.20
C GLU A 124 -2.98 -16.50 -4.22
N GLU A 125 -3.48 -17.46 -5.00
CA GLU A 125 -2.78 -18.71 -5.35
C GLU A 125 -2.29 -19.61 -4.20
N CYS A 126 -2.81 -19.46 -2.98
CA CYS A 126 -2.41 -20.25 -1.81
C CYS A 126 -2.60 -21.78 -1.96
N GLY A 127 -3.48 -22.25 -2.85
CA GLY A 127 -3.62 -23.68 -3.14
C GLY A 127 -2.61 -24.24 -4.16
N ARG A 128 -1.78 -23.38 -4.76
CA ARG A 128 -0.78 -23.74 -5.78
C ARG A 128 0.65 -23.66 -5.24
N TYR A 129 0.92 -22.70 -4.36
CA TYR A 129 2.24 -22.45 -3.78
C TYR A 129 2.16 -22.65 -2.26
N ASP A 130 2.73 -23.75 -1.77
CA ASP A 130 2.90 -24.09 -0.34
C ASP A 130 4.32 -23.75 0.13
#